data_AF-A0A373FET2-F1
#
_entry.id   AF-A0A373FET2-F1
#
_cell.length_a   1.000
_cell.length_b   1.000
_cell.length_c   1.000
_cell.angle_alpha   90.00
_cell.angle_beta   90.00
_cell.angle_gamma   90.00
#
_symmetry.space_group_name_H-M   'P 1'
#
loop_
_entity.id
_entity.type
_entity.pdbx_description
1 polymer ?
#
loop_
_entity_poly.entity_id
_entity_poly.type
_entity_poly.pdbx_seq_one_letter_code
_entity_poly.pdbx_strand_id
1 'polypeptide(L)'
;MNENENENGNDSDSDDNWLEQHSIHCSSCKSELLLMEPSPFQNGYYLQCDNCARRVDVSVYDSVFQEIEARLKARHGPEEMDSRYLELVMPEVEARLRPCACSGHFKYHTALRCLHCSAVLSGAPEGFNLWFPDDEANFERYDAMLNALIQSEDIWRET
;
A
#
# COMPACT_ATOMS: atom_id res chain seq x y z
N MET A 1 37.46 46.25 -8.95
CA MET A 1 38.49 45.53 -8.16
C MET A 1 37.84 45.35 -6.79
N ASN A 2 36.96 44.36 -6.59
CA ASN A 2 37.23 42.91 -6.51
C ASN A 2 38.40 42.69 -5.52
N GLU A 3 38.34 41.90 -4.46
CA GLU A 3 37.67 40.61 -4.23
C GLU A 3 37.43 40.46 -2.72
N ASN A 4 36.35 39.79 -2.33
CA ASN A 4 36.33 38.86 -1.20
C ASN A 4 35.01 38.11 -1.26
N GLU A 5 35.05 37.07 -2.09
CA GLU A 5 34.12 35.96 -2.13
C GLU A 5 34.10 35.31 -0.74
N ASN A 6 32.91 35.22 -0.16
CA ASN A 6 32.65 34.19 0.83
C ASN A 6 31.38 33.49 0.36
N GLU A 7 31.60 32.54 -0.54
CA GLU A 7 30.62 31.55 -1.00
C GLU A 7 30.20 30.71 0.21
N ASN A 8 29.18 31.17 0.94
CA ASN A 8 28.35 30.25 1.69
C ASN A 8 27.34 29.66 0.70
N GLY A 9 27.83 28.72 -0.11
CA GLY A 9 27.01 27.73 -0.80
C GLY A 9 26.31 26.90 0.26
N ASN A 10 25.18 27.40 0.75
CA ASN A 10 24.19 26.59 1.43
C ASN A 10 23.29 26.01 0.33
N ASP A 11 23.86 25.10 -0.47
CA ASP A 11 23.07 24.08 -1.14
C ASP A 11 22.46 23.25 0.01
N SER A 12 21.31 23.72 0.47
CA SER A 12 20.34 22.83 1.08
C SER A 12 19.90 21.90 -0.05
N ASP A 13 20.68 20.83 -0.27
CA ASP A 13 20.17 19.56 -0.75
C ASP A 13 19.07 19.16 0.25
N SER A 14 17.90 19.77 0.10
CA SER A 14 16.66 19.13 0.49
C SER A 14 16.59 17.92 -0.41
N ASP A 15 17.11 16.80 0.09
CA ASP A 15 16.69 15.48 -0.34
C ASP A 15 15.16 15.53 -0.38
N ASP A 16 14.61 15.76 -1.58
CA ASP A 16 13.18 15.73 -1.86
C ASP A 16 12.74 14.29 -1.68
N ASN A 17 12.62 13.87 -0.42
CA ASN A 17 12.01 12.62 -0.05
C ASN A 17 10.53 12.75 -0.36
N TRP A 18 10.19 12.43 -1.60
CA TRP A 18 8.86 12.52 -2.20
C TRP A 18 7.85 11.57 -1.54
N LEU A 19 8.29 10.72 -0.60
CA LEU A 19 7.42 9.92 0.27
C LEU A 19 7.25 10.64 1.60
N GLU A 20 6.16 11.42 1.73
CA GLU A 20 5.77 11.96 3.02
C GLU A 20 5.34 10.81 3.95
N GLN A 21 6.05 10.69 5.07
CA GLN A 21 5.79 9.72 6.11
C GLN A 21 5.09 10.41 7.27
N HIS A 22 3.95 9.87 7.70
CA HIS A 22 3.21 10.38 8.85
C HIS A 22 3.10 9.33 9.94
N SER A 23 3.47 9.66 11.18
CA SER A 23 3.22 8.80 12.32
C SER A 23 1.73 8.76 12.66
N ILE A 24 1.20 7.56 12.89
CA ILE A 24 -0.13 7.32 13.45
C ILE A 24 -0.03 6.41 14.67
N HIS A 25 -0.82 6.70 15.70
CA HIS A 25 -0.87 5.89 16.92
C HIS A 25 -2.16 5.07 16.97
N CYS A 26 -2.03 3.77 17.21
CA CYS A 26 -3.19 2.92 17.43
C CYS A 26 -3.89 3.31 18.74
N SER A 27 -5.18 3.66 18.67
CA SER A 27 -5.96 4.01 19.85
C SER A 27 -6.09 2.87 20.86
N SER A 28 -6.07 1.61 20.38
CA SER A 28 -6.22 0.40 21.19
C SER A 28 -4.93 -0.03 21.89
N CYS A 29 -3.84 -0.24 21.16
CA CYS A 29 -2.58 -0.77 21.74
C CYS A 29 -1.48 0.29 21.92
N LYS A 30 -1.73 1.55 21.51
CA LYS A 30 -0.79 2.68 21.58
C LYS A 30 0.47 2.55 20.73
N SER A 31 0.62 1.46 19.97
CA SER A 31 1.72 1.31 19.03
C SER A 31 1.73 2.44 18.01
N GLU A 32 2.91 2.99 17.78
CA GLU A 32 3.20 3.88 16.68
C GLU A 32 3.39 3.06 15.40
N LEU A 33 2.83 3.57 14.31
CA LEU A 33 2.97 3.05 12.95
C LEU A 33 3.22 4.22 12.01
N LEU A 34 3.81 3.92 10.87
CA LEU A 34 4.08 4.89 9.82
C LEU A 34 3.03 4.73 8.72
N LEU A 35 2.33 5.81 8.38
CA LEU A 35 1.53 5.93 7.18
C LEU A 35 2.43 6.40 6.04
N MET A 36 2.39 5.67 4.93
CA MET A 36 3.10 6.02 3.72
C MET A 36 2.13 6.09 2.54
N GLU A 37 2.26 7.16 1.76
CA GLU A 37 1.57 7.28 0.50
C GLU A 37 2.05 6.21 -0.50
N PRO A 38 1.17 5.66 -1.34
CA PRO A 38 1.58 4.82 -2.46
C PRO A 38 2.51 5.61 -3.38
N SER A 39 3.56 4.97 -3.86
CA SER A 39 4.44 5.63 -4.82
C SER A 39 3.71 5.88 -6.14
N PRO A 40 3.88 7.06 -6.77
CA PRO A 40 3.35 7.30 -8.11
C PRO A 40 4.01 6.39 -9.17
N PHE A 41 5.16 5.78 -8.85
CA PHE A 41 5.86 4.82 -9.70
C PHE A 41 5.58 3.36 -9.30
N GLN A 42 4.67 3.14 -8.35
CA GLN A 42 4.30 1.81 -7.91
C GLN A 42 3.56 1.07 -9.02
N ASN A 43 4.08 -0.10 -9.40
CA ASN A 43 3.48 -0.97 -10.41
C ASN A 43 2.61 -2.07 -9.76
N GLY A 44 1.70 -1.67 -8.87
CA GLY A 44 0.85 -2.61 -8.17
C GLY A 44 -0.17 -1.96 -7.26
N TYR A 45 -1.14 -2.75 -6.82
CA TYR A 45 -2.20 -2.36 -5.90
C TYR A 45 -2.05 -3.09 -4.57
N TYR A 46 -2.37 -2.38 -3.49
CA TYR A 46 -2.40 -2.96 -2.16
C TYR A 46 -3.84 -3.10 -1.70
N LEU A 47 -4.26 -4.31 -1.36
CA LEU A 47 -5.60 -4.58 -0.87
C LEU A 47 -5.51 -5.11 0.56
N GLN A 48 -6.28 -4.49 1.45
CA GLN A 48 -6.23 -4.78 2.88
C GLN A 48 -7.36 -5.73 3.26
N CYS A 49 -7.12 -6.60 4.23
CA CYS A 49 -8.17 -7.48 4.73
C CYS A 49 -9.17 -6.69 5.58
N ASP A 50 -10.46 -6.88 5.29
CA ASP A 50 -11.55 -6.26 6.05
C ASP A 50 -11.65 -6.72 7.51
N ASN A 51 -10.95 -7.79 7.91
CA ASN A 51 -11.06 -8.41 9.24
C ASN A 51 -9.76 -8.44 10.06
N CYS A 52 -8.57 -8.37 9.44
CA CYS A 52 -7.28 -8.36 10.15
C CYS A 52 -6.26 -7.45 9.47
N ALA A 53 -5.09 -7.25 10.08
CA ALA A 53 -4.03 -6.38 9.53
C ALA A 53 -3.26 -6.96 8.32
N ARG A 54 -3.80 -7.98 7.65
CA ARG A 54 -3.12 -8.59 6.50
C ARG A 54 -3.43 -7.83 5.22
N ARG A 55 -2.49 -7.87 4.30
CA ARG A 55 -2.56 -7.21 3.00
C ARG A 55 -2.13 -8.17 1.90
N VAL A 56 -2.67 -7.96 0.70
CA VAL A 56 -2.12 -8.55 -0.52
C VAL A 56 -1.56 -7.48 -1.43
N ASP A 57 -0.45 -7.82 -2.08
CA ASP A 57 0.25 -6.97 -3.02
C ASP A 57 0.04 -7.54 -4.43
N VAL A 58 -0.79 -6.85 -5.22
CA VAL A 58 -1.17 -7.27 -6.56
C VAL A 58 -0.31 -6.52 -7.57
N SER A 59 0.59 -7.24 -8.25
CA SER A 59 1.38 -6.68 -9.34
C SER A 59 0.53 -6.49 -10.60
N VAL A 60 0.68 -5.36 -11.28
CA VAL A 60 0.05 -5.15 -12.61
C VAL A 60 0.67 -6.01 -13.71
N TYR A 61 1.84 -6.58 -13.43
CA TYR A 61 2.53 -7.51 -14.32
C TYR A 61 2.12 -8.98 -14.09
N ASP A 62 1.30 -9.26 -13.09
CA ASP A 62 0.75 -10.61 -12.88
C ASP A 62 -0.16 -10.99 -14.05
N SER A 63 0.01 -12.21 -14.59
CA SER A 63 -0.78 -12.70 -15.73
C SER A 63 -2.29 -12.68 -15.46
N VAL A 64 -2.73 -13.01 -14.24
CA VAL A 64 -4.15 -13.00 -13.88
C VAL A 64 -4.69 -11.57 -13.85
N PHE A 65 -3.88 -10.61 -13.37
CA PHE A 65 -4.23 -9.19 -13.43
C PHE A 65 -4.36 -8.72 -14.89
N GLN A 66 -3.39 -9.06 -15.74
CA GLN A 66 -3.41 -8.71 -17.17
C GLN A 66 -4.62 -9.32 -17.90
N GLU A 67 -5.02 -10.54 -17.56
CA GLU A 67 -6.23 -11.17 -18.09
C GLU A 67 -7.52 -10.44 -17.68
N ILE A 68 -7.61 -10.01 -16.41
CA ILE A 68 -8.72 -9.18 -15.91
C ILE A 68 -8.77 -7.87 -16.70
N GLU A 69 -7.65 -7.19 -16.83
CA GLU A 69 -7.55 -5.91 -17.50
C GLU A 69 -7.89 -6.02 -19.00
N ALA A 70 -7.35 -7.03 -19.70
CA ALA A 70 -7.64 -7.28 -21.10
C ALA A 70 -9.14 -7.56 -21.33
N ARG A 71 -9.77 -8.33 -20.44
CA ARG A 71 -11.22 -8.60 -20.49
C ARG A 71 -12.03 -7.32 -20.30
N LEU A 72 -11.63 -6.43 -19.40
CA LEU A 72 -12.30 -5.14 -19.20
C LEU A 72 -12.12 -4.23 -20.41
N LYS A 73 -10.90 -4.10 -20.93
CA LYS A 73 -10.61 -3.32 -22.15
C LYS A 73 -11.38 -3.82 -23.38
N ALA A 74 -11.74 -5.10 -23.44
CA ALA A 74 -12.58 -5.65 -24.51
C ALA A 74 -14.08 -5.32 -24.35
N ARG A 75 -14.55 -5.04 -23.13
CA ARG A 75 -15.96 -4.75 -22.82
C ARG A 75 -16.26 -3.26 -22.73
N HIS A 76 -15.25 -2.45 -22.41
CA HIS A 76 -15.37 -1.01 -22.18
C HIS A 76 -14.57 -0.23 -23.20
N GLY A 77 -15.06 0.95 -23.59
CA GLY A 77 -14.33 1.84 -24.48
C GLY A 77 -13.11 2.48 -23.81
N PRO A 78 -12.12 3.00 -24.57
CA PRO A 78 -10.92 3.63 -24.00
C PRO A 78 -11.23 4.77 -23.03
N GLU A 79 -12.19 5.64 -23.37
CA GLU A 79 -12.59 6.78 -22.53
C GLU A 79 -13.18 6.35 -21.17
N GLU A 80 -13.94 5.26 -21.14
CA GLU A 80 -14.50 4.71 -19.90
C GLU A 80 -13.39 4.08 -19.05
N MET A 81 -12.47 3.36 -19.69
CA MET A 81 -11.30 2.80 -19.01
C MET A 81 -10.44 3.90 -18.40
N ASP A 82 -10.20 5.02 -19.08
CA ASP A 82 -9.36 6.11 -18.57
C ASP A 82 -10.01 6.84 -17.39
N SER A 83 -11.32 7.08 -17.45
CA SER A 83 -12.03 7.88 -16.43
C SER A 83 -12.43 7.08 -15.19
N ARG A 84 -12.62 5.76 -15.31
CA ARG A 84 -13.19 4.91 -14.25
C ARG A 84 -12.37 3.64 -13.98
N TYR A 85 -11.10 3.64 -14.36
CA TYR A 85 -10.22 2.47 -14.32
C TYR A 85 -10.34 1.65 -13.03
N LEU A 86 -10.13 2.29 -11.87
CA LEU A 86 -10.13 1.62 -10.57
C LEU A 86 -11.53 1.09 -10.20
N GLU A 87 -12.58 1.83 -10.53
CA GLU A 87 -13.97 1.40 -10.28
C GLU A 87 -14.33 0.14 -11.08
N LEU A 88 -13.70 -0.06 -12.24
CA LEU A 88 -13.92 -1.21 -13.10
C LEU A 88 -13.02 -2.40 -12.72
N VAL A 89 -11.74 -2.14 -12.45
CA VAL A 89 -10.73 -3.19 -12.22
C VAL A 89 -10.80 -3.75 -10.81
N MET A 90 -10.93 -2.92 -9.78
CA MET A 90 -10.82 -3.37 -8.39
C MET A 90 -11.88 -4.41 -7.99
N PRO A 91 -13.18 -4.28 -8.37
CA PRO A 91 -14.16 -5.32 -8.06
C PRO A 91 -13.83 -6.69 -8.67
N GLU A 92 -13.26 -6.71 -9.87
CA GLU A 92 -12.86 -7.95 -10.57
C GLU A 92 -11.62 -8.57 -9.92
N VAL A 93 -10.67 -7.75 -9.49
CA VAL A 93 -9.50 -8.19 -8.70
C VAL A 93 -9.95 -8.76 -7.35
N GLU A 94 -10.74 -8.02 -6.58
CA GLU A 94 -11.28 -8.45 -5.28
C GLU A 94 -12.04 -9.77 -5.36
N ALA A 95 -12.84 -9.97 -6.41
CA ALA A 95 -13.59 -11.20 -6.62
C ALA A 95 -12.68 -12.41 -6.94
N ARG A 96 -11.54 -12.17 -7.60
CA ARG A 96 -10.58 -13.21 -8.02
C ARG A 96 -9.62 -13.63 -6.91
N LEU A 97 -9.37 -12.76 -5.93
CA LEU A 97 -8.47 -13.03 -4.81
C LEU A 97 -8.99 -14.14 -3.90
N ARG A 98 -8.08 -14.98 -3.41
CA ARG A 98 -8.35 -15.94 -2.34
C ARG A 98 -8.80 -15.19 -1.08
N PRO A 99 -9.73 -15.75 -0.29
CA PRO A 99 -10.04 -15.20 1.03
C PRO A 99 -8.78 -15.16 1.90
N CYS A 100 -8.72 -14.19 2.81
CA CYS A 100 -7.68 -14.13 3.82
C CYS A 100 -7.77 -15.36 4.75
N ALA A 101 -6.66 -15.82 5.32
CA ALA A 101 -6.69 -16.96 6.25
C ALA A 101 -7.50 -16.68 7.53
N CYS A 102 -7.80 -15.42 7.85
CA CYS A 102 -8.74 -15.05 8.92
C CYS A 102 -10.22 -15.14 8.48
N SER A 103 -10.50 -15.70 7.30
CA SER A 103 -11.81 -15.74 6.63
C SER A 103 -12.37 -14.39 6.17
N GLY A 104 -11.59 -13.31 6.27
CA GLY A 104 -11.93 -12.01 5.71
C GLY A 104 -11.68 -11.91 4.20
N HIS A 105 -12.05 -10.78 3.62
CA HIS A 105 -11.84 -10.48 2.19
C HIS A 105 -10.85 -9.32 2.04
N PHE A 106 -10.03 -9.39 1.00
CA PHE A 106 -9.16 -8.29 0.62
C PHE A 106 -9.95 -7.27 -0.19
N LYS A 107 -9.81 -6.00 0.20
CA LYS A 107 -10.56 -4.86 -0.34
C LYS A 107 -9.60 -3.72 -0.65
N TYR A 108 -9.81 -3.06 -1.78
CA TYR A 108 -9.05 -1.88 -2.16
C TYR A 108 -9.47 -0.67 -1.32
N HIS A 109 -10.78 -0.52 -1.10
CA HIS A 109 -11.37 0.48 -0.22
C HIS A 109 -11.77 -0.15 1.11
N THR A 110 -10.87 -0.14 2.08
CA THR A 110 -11.18 -0.55 3.45
C THR A 110 -10.29 0.17 4.46
N ALA A 111 -10.77 0.20 5.71
CA ALA A 111 -10.07 0.87 6.78
C ALA A 111 -8.77 0.14 7.13
N LEU A 112 -7.69 0.92 7.31
CA LEU A 112 -6.41 0.40 7.75
C LEU A 112 -6.51 -0.15 9.18
N ARG A 113 -5.78 -1.24 9.45
CA ARG A 113 -5.78 -1.95 10.74
C ARG A 113 -4.37 -2.00 11.29
N CYS A 114 -4.25 -1.81 12.61
CA CYS A 114 -2.97 -1.81 13.30
C CYS A 114 -2.21 -3.13 13.10
N LEU A 115 -0.95 -3.06 12.67
CA LEU A 115 -0.10 -4.23 12.43
C LEU A 115 0.17 -5.06 13.70
N HIS A 116 0.01 -4.48 14.90
CA HIS A 116 0.18 -5.20 16.17
C HIS A 116 -1.10 -5.88 16.67
N CYS A 117 -2.24 -5.18 16.68
CA CYS A 117 -3.46 -5.65 17.35
C CYS A 117 -4.68 -5.81 16.43
N SER A 118 -4.55 -5.51 15.13
CA SER A 118 -5.62 -5.56 14.13
C SER A 118 -6.83 -4.64 14.37
N ALA A 119 -6.79 -3.78 15.39
CA ALA A 119 -7.79 -2.75 15.61
C ALA A 119 -7.79 -1.75 14.43
N VAL A 120 -8.97 -1.24 14.08
CA VAL A 120 -9.12 -0.22 13.04
C VAL A 120 -8.41 1.06 13.47
N LEU A 121 -7.64 1.65 12.55
CA LEU A 121 -6.95 2.93 12.73
C LEU A 121 -7.85 4.08 12.27
N SER A 122 -8.69 4.58 13.17
CA SER A 122 -9.55 5.74 12.89
C SER A 122 -8.72 6.94 12.43
N GLY A 123 -9.08 7.52 11.29
CA GLY A 123 -8.40 8.70 10.72
C GLY A 123 -7.23 8.36 9.79
N ALA A 124 -6.87 7.09 9.64
CA ALA A 124 -5.95 6.66 8.59
C ALA A 124 -6.66 6.71 7.22
N PRO A 125 -6.08 7.37 6.20
CA PRO A 125 -6.66 7.38 4.86
C PRO A 125 -6.65 5.99 4.23
N GLU A 126 -7.70 5.67 3.46
CA GLU A 126 -7.73 4.46 2.64
C GLU A 126 -6.67 4.53 1.52
N GLY A 127 -6.23 3.37 1.05
CA GLY A 127 -5.21 3.27 -0.01
C GLY A 127 -3.78 3.54 0.45
N PHE A 128 -3.57 3.98 1.70
CA PHE A 128 -2.24 4.16 2.27
C PHE A 128 -1.66 2.86 2.81
N ASN A 129 -0.37 2.92 3.09
CA ASN A 129 0.44 1.82 3.57
C ASN A 129 0.85 2.00 5.03
N LEU A 130 0.95 0.89 5.76
CA LEU A 130 1.38 0.88 7.16
C LEU A 130 2.71 0.16 7.32
N TRP A 131 3.69 0.85 7.90
CA TRP A 131 4.99 0.30 8.25
C TRP A 131 5.22 0.41 9.75
N PHE A 132 6.11 -0.43 10.27
CA PHE A 132 6.66 -0.18 11.61
C PHE A 132 7.68 0.96 11.56
N PRO A 133 7.81 1.76 12.63
CA PRO A 133 8.87 2.75 12.74
C PRO A 133 10.25 2.11 12.57
N ASP A 134 11.20 2.88 12.02
CA ASP A 134 12.60 2.49 11.97
C ASP A 134 13.17 2.38 13.38
N ASP A 135 13.25 1.15 13.87
CA ASP A 135 13.78 0.79 15.17
C ASP A 135 14.77 -0.36 15.00
N GLU A 136 16.05 -0.02 14.94
CA GLU A 136 17.14 -1.00 14.74
C GLU A 136 17.10 -2.13 15.78
N ALA A 137 16.67 -1.85 17.02
CA ALA A 137 16.61 -2.85 18.07
C ALA A 137 15.47 -3.86 17.86
N ASN A 138 14.45 -3.51 17.08
CA ASN A 138 13.29 -4.36 16.78
C ASN A 138 13.18 -4.74 15.29
N PHE A 139 14.16 -4.37 14.46
CA PHE A 139 14.12 -4.54 13.01
C PHE A 139 13.75 -5.97 12.58
N GLU A 140 14.47 -6.98 13.08
CA GLU A 140 14.20 -8.39 12.72
C GLU A 140 12.78 -8.83 13.07
N ARG A 141 12.27 -8.35 14.21
CA ARG A 141 10.91 -8.66 14.66
C ARG A 141 9.88 -7.99 13.75
N TYR A 142 10.08 -6.73 13.40
CA TYR A 142 9.18 -5.97 12.55
C TYR A 142 9.17 -6.49 11.12
N ASP A 143 10.33 -6.84 10.58
CA ASP A 143 10.45 -7.49 9.28
C ASP A 143 9.71 -8.84 9.26
N ALA A 144 9.93 -9.70 10.26
CA ALA A 144 9.21 -10.97 10.39
C ALA A 144 7.69 -10.77 10.51
N MET A 145 7.24 -9.73 11.21
CA MET A 145 5.83 -9.38 11.32
C MET A 145 5.25 -8.91 9.99
N LEU A 146 5.94 -8.03 9.25
CA LEU A 146 5.50 -7.56 7.93
C LEU A 146 5.41 -8.72 6.94
N ASN A 147 6.43 -9.59 6.89
CA ASN A 147 6.45 -10.77 6.03
C ASN A 147 5.32 -11.75 6.37
N ALA A 148 4.87 -11.82 7.62
CA ALA A 148 3.71 -12.64 8.02
C ALA A 148 2.35 -11.98 7.69
N LEU A 149 2.33 -10.67 7.43
CA LEU A 149 1.11 -9.90 7.17
C LEU A 149 0.88 -9.60 5.69
N ILE A 150 1.94 -9.50 4.89
CA ILE A 150 1.90 -9.17 3.48
C ILE A 150 2.02 -10.44 2.65
N GLN A 151 1.10 -10.63 1.71
CA GLN A 151 1.14 -11.75 0.77
C GLN A 151 1.16 -11.23 -0.67
N SER A 152 2.20 -11.57 -1.42
CA SER A 152 2.36 -11.21 -2.84
C SER A 152 2.26 -12.42 -3.78
N GLU A 153 2.32 -13.64 -3.24
CA GLU A 153 2.34 -14.89 -4.00
C GLU A 153 1.12 -15.76 -3.68
N ASP A 154 0.70 -16.59 -4.64
CA ASP A 154 -0.44 -17.53 -4.52
C ASP A 154 -1.72 -16.85 -3.98
N ILE A 155 -1.97 -15.62 -4.44
CA ILE A 155 -3.08 -14.76 -3.98
C ILE A 155 -4.38 -15.00 -4.76
N TRP A 156 -4.33 -15.64 -5.92
CA TRP A 156 -5.49 -15.85 -6.79
C TRP A 156 -6.20 -17.17 -6.51
N ARG A 157 -7.54 -17.20 -6.62
CA ARG A 157 -8.29 -18.46 -6.53
C ARG A 157 -7.88 -19.39 -7.67
N GLU A 158 -7.90 -20.69 -7.45
CA GLU A 158 -7.86 -21.63 -8.57
C GLU A 158 -9.22 -21.59 -9.28
N THR A 159 -9.19 -21.48 -10.61
CA THR A 159 -10.39 -21.52 -11.48
C THR A 159 -10.72 -22.94 -11.88
#